data_AF-A0AA40BPI8-F1
#
_entry.id   AF-A0AA40BPI8-F1
#
_cell.length_a   1.000
_cell.length_b   1.000
_cell.length_c   1.000
_cell.angle_alpha   90.00
_cell.angle_beta   90.00
_cell.angle_gamma   90.00
#
_symmetry.space_group_name_H-M   'P 1'
#
loop_
_entity.id
_entity.type
_entity.pdbx_description
1 polymer ?
#
loop_
_entity_poly.entity_id
_entity_poly.type
_entity_poly.pdbx_seq_one_letter_code
_entity_poly.pdbx_strand_id
1 'polypeptide(L)'
;MQAWHHGPEEQGLAEYHMPPSRVYARDTNVGSFLCWYNAVNGVPSCGSKYLLQTVLREHWNWTSHNNYIASNYNSCECSGRSSDIKGAVNSGALTEATMNRALTRQHEGLVRAGYFDGPASQYASLGTSSVNTPVAKQLALQAVIDSIVILKNNGTLPIKAGIKVAMVGFWADDKIKLRGSYSSPPPYLITPVAATKDIGITVNVANDNTDAAVAAALPLARNSPDSYPNAVQPFGYGLHYTTFKPSYGTFSETLAIADLTDGCKE
;
A
#
# COMPACT_ATOMS: atom_id res chain seq x y z
N MET A 1 -23.68 -1.30 -14.13
CA MET A 1 -22.63 -0.26 -14.08
C MET A 1 -23.33 1.08 -14.01
N GLN A 2 -23.23 1.81 -12.90
CA GLN A 2 -23.64 3.20 -12.88
C GLN A 2 -22.59 3.99 -13.69
N ALA A 3 -22.97 4.41 -14.89
CA ALA A 3 -22.19 5.37 -15.65
C ALA A 3 -22.34 6.71 -14.94
N TRP A 4 -21.26 7.24 -14.39
CA TRP A 4 -21.20 8.64 -14.00
C TRP A 4 -21.44 9.46 -15.27
N HIS A 5 -22.61 10.09 -15.38
CA HIS A 5 -23.03 10.79 -16.60
C HIS A 5 -22.19 12.04 -16.90
N HIS A 6 -21.30 12.47 -15.98
CA HIS A 6 -20.29 13.49 -16.21
C HIS A 6 -18.94 12.92 -15.78
N GLY A 7 -18.06 12.67 -16.74
CA GLY A 7 -16.66 12.38 -16.43
C GLY A 7 -15.96 13.64 -15.90
N PRO A 8 -14.76 13.52 -15.31
CA PRO A 8 -14.07 14.67 -14.76
C PRO A 8 -13.83 15.70 -15.88
N GLU A 9 -14.16 16.96 -15.58
CA GLU A 9 -13.75 18.09 -16.40
C GLU A 9 -12.23 18.05 -16.61
N GLU A 10 -11.75 18.50 -17.78
CA GLU A 10 -10.33 18.42 -18.14
C GLU A 10 -9.42 19.04 -17.08
N GLN A 11 -9.88 20.14 -16.46
CA GLN A 11 -9.18 20.79 -15.35
C GLN A 11 -9.04 19.86 -14.15
N GLY A 12 -10.12 19.23 -13.69
CA GLY A 12 -10.08 18.30 -12.55
C GLY A 12 -9.24 17.05 -12.84
N LEU A 13 -9.27 16.56 -14.08
CA LEU A 13 -8.42 15.46 -14.52
C LEU A 13 -6.93 15.85 -14.42
N ALA A 14 -6.56 17.04 -14.90
CA ALA A 14 -5.19 17.52 -14.91
C ALA A 14 -4.67 17.91 -13.51
N GLU A 15 -5.49 18.56 -12.69
CA GLU A 15 -5.08 19.14 -11.39
C GLU A 15 -5.12 18.14 -10.24
N TYR A 16 -6.01 17.14 -10.28
CA TYR A 16 -6.24 16.25 -9.15
C TYR A 16 -5.91 14.78 -9.43
N HIS A 17 -6.35 14.25 -10.57
CA HIS A 17 -6.26 12.81 -10.84
C HIS A 17 -4.94 12.38 -11.48
N MET A 18 -4.38 13.22 -12.36
CA MET A 18 -3.17 12.94 -13.12
C MET A 18 -1.82 13.31 -12.48
N PRO A 19 -1.71 14.24 -11.50
CA PRO A 19 -0.40 14.64 -10.97
C PRO A 19 0.49 13.49 -10.50
N PRO A 20 0.01 12.46 -9.78
CA PRO A 20 0.86 11.33 -9.40
C PRO A 20 1.44 10.60 -10.62
N SER A 21 0.61 10.30 -11.62
CA SER A 21 1.06 9.66 -12.87
C SER A 21 2.04 10.51 -13.66
N ARG A 22 1.86 11.84 -13.66
CA ARG A 22 2.80 12.77 -14.29
C ARG A 22 4.18 12.69 -13.65
N VAL A 23 4.25 12.68 -12.31
CA VAL A 23 5.53 12.56 -11.58
C VAL A 23 6.20 11.23 -11.91
N TYR A 24 5.45 10.12 -11.91
CA TYR A 24 6.02 8.81 -12.24
C TYR A 24 6.54 8.73 -13.68
N ALA A 25 5.84 9.35 -14.63
CA ALA A 25 6.22 9.36 -16.03
C ALA A 25 7.44 10.27 -16.29
N ARG A 26 7.37 11.53 -15.85
CA ARG A 26 8.34 12.58 -16.20
C ARG A 26 9.56 12.59 -15.27
N ASP A 27 9.34 12.40 -13.98
CA ASP A 27 10.36 12.71 -12.96
C ASP A 27 11.08 11.45 -12.46
N THR A 28 10.39 10.31 -12.38
CA THR A 28 10.99 9.05 -11.90
C THR A 28 11.31 8.05 -13.02
N ASN A 29 10.88 8.32 -14.26
CA ASN A 29 11.03 7.44 -15.43
C ASN A 29 10.60 5.98 -15.13
N VAL A 30 9.38 5.80 -14.61
CA VAL A 30 8.86 4.47 -14.28
C VAL A 30 8.88 3.55 -15.51
N GLY A 31 9.26 2.29 -15.33
CA GLY A 31 9.35 1.33 -16.44
C GLY A 31 7.99 0.94 -17.04
N SER A 32 6.91 1.01 -16.25
CA SER A 32 5.57 0.59 -16.68
C SER A 32 4.45 1.36 -15.99
N PHE A 33 3.30 1.43 -16.67
CA PHE A 33 2.02 1.85 -16.10
C PHE A 33 0.99 0.74 -16.24
N LEU A 34 0.14 0.56 -15.23
CA LEU A 34 -1.09 -0.22 -15.33
C LEU A 34 -2.24 0.73 -15.69
N CYS A 35 -2.95 0.45 -16.78
CA CYS A 35 -4.13 1.23 -17.13
C CYS A 35 -5.32 0.90 -16.20
N TRP A 36 -6.17 1.90 -15.95
CA TRP A 36 -7.33 1.75 -15.06
C TRP A 36 -8.47 0.96 -15.70
N TYR A 37 -9.31 0.35 -14.86
CA TYR A 37 -10.52 -0.37 -15.30
C TYR A 37 -11.60 0.56 -15.88
N ASN A 38 -11.75 1.76 -15.31
CA ASN A 38 -12.87 2.63 -15.64
C ASN A 38 -12.68 3.34 -16.98
N ALA A 39 -13.79 3.82 -17.54
CA ALA A 39 -13.78 4.80 -18.60
C ALA A 39 -13.57 6.21 -18.03
N VAL A 40 -12.91 7.07 -18.81
CA VAL A 40 -12.81 8.51 -18.58
C VAL A 40 -13.45 9.19 -19.79
N ASN A 41 -14.46 10.03 -19.55
CA ASN A 41 -15.22 10.73 -20.60
C ASN A 41 -15.76 9.77 -21.68
N GLY A 42 -16.29 8.63 -21.25
CA GLY A 42 -16.89 7.61 -22.12
C GLY A 42 -15.91 6.64 -22.78
N VAL A 43 -14.58 6.83 -22.63
CA VAL A 43 -13.56 5.98 -23.25
C VAL A 43 -12.86 5.12 -22.19
N PRO A 44 -12.84 3.78 -22.31
CA PRO A 44 -12.07 2.90 -21.41
C PRO A 44 -10.60 3.30 -21.34
N SER A 45 -10.03 3.39 -20.14
CA SER A 45 -8.68 3.95 -19.96
C SER A 45 -7.60 3.17 -20.72
N CYS A 46 -7.68 1.83 -20.74
CA CYS A 46 -6.76 0.98 -21.51
C CYS A 46 -6.89 1.11 -23.04
N GLY A 47 -8.02 1.63 -23.53
CA GLY A 47 -8.25 1.88 -24.97
C GLY A 47 -8.16 3.36 -25.35
N SER A 48 -7.81 4.24 -24.40
CA SER A 48 -7.81 5.69 -24.64
C SER A 48 -6.51 6.16 -25.25
N LYS A 49 -6.54 6.51 -26.55
CA LYS A 49 -5.40 7.15 -27.23
C LYS A 49 -5.03 8.47 -26.58
N TYR A 50 -6.01 9.25 -26.13
CA TYR A 50 -5.74 10.51 -25.44
C TYR A 50 -4.90 10.29 -24.18
N LEU A 51 -5.29 9.37 -23.31
CA LEU A 51 -4.57 9.11 -22.06
C LEU A 51 -3.19 8.48 -22.33
N LEU A 52 -3.14 7.42 -23.14
CA LEU A 52 -1.95 6.57 -23.26
C LEU A 52 -0.93 7.08 -24.27
N GLN A 53 -1.37 7.81 -25.29
CA GLN A 53 -0.49 8.32 -26.34
C GLN A 53 -0.30 9.84 -26.18
N THR A 54 -1.37 10.62 -26.22
CA THR A 54 -1.27 12.10 -26.19
C THR A 54 -0.77 12.64 -24.86
N VAL A 55 -1.34 12.21 -23.74
CA VAL A 55 -0.93 12.70 -22.43
C VAL A 55 0.35 12.00 -21.96
N LEU A 56 0.31 10.67 -21.82
CA LEU A 56 1.42 9.93 -21.21
C LEU A 56 2.70 9.97 -22.07
N ARG A 57 2.62 9.61 -23.35
CA ARG A 57 3.81 9.48 -24.20
C ARG A 57 4.25 10.82 -24.78
N GLU A 58 3.33 11.58 -25.37
CA GLU A 58 3.69 12.83 -26.08
C GLU A 58 3.85 14.00 -25.11
N HIS A 59 2.87 14.27 -24.25
CA HIS A 59 2.89 15.44 -23.37
C HIS A 59 3.84 15.29 -22.17
N TRP A 60 3.88 14.12 -21.53
CA TRP A 60 4.81 13.84 -20.42
C TRP A 60 6.13 13.20 -20.86
N ASN A 61 6.33 13.03 -22.17
CA ASN A 61 7.54 12.48 -22.77
C ASN A 61 7.94 11.07 -22.25
N TRP A 62 6.95 10.21 -21.96
CA TRP A 62 7.21 8.82 -21.53
C TRP A 62 7.43 7.90 -22.74
N THR A 63 8.55 8.11 -23.43
CA THR A 63 8.82 7.55 -24.76
C THR A 63 10.00 6.58 -24.81
N SER A 64 10.60 6.22 -23.67
CA SER A 64 11.72 5.27 -23.64
C SER A 64 11.33 3.95 -24.32
N HIS A 65 12.26 3.37 -25.07
CA HIS A 65 11.97 2.23 -25.95
C HIS A 65 11.40 1.02 -25.20
N ASN A 66 11.75 0.86 -23.91
CA ASN A 66 11.31 -0.22 -23.03
C ASN A 66 10.07 0.12 -22.16
N ASN A 67 9.44 1.29 -22.36
CA ASN A 67 8.25 1.68 -21.62
C ASN A 67 7.01 0.91 -22.10
N TYR A 68 6.48 0.03 -21.25
CA TYR A 68 5.33 -0.82 -21.57
C TYR A 68 4.12 -0.53 -20.67
N ILE A 69 2.93 -0.62 -21.25
CA ILE A 69 1.67 -0.45 -20.52
C ILE A 69 1.10 -1.84 -20.25
N ALA A 70 0.84 -2.12 -18.98
CA ALA A 70 0.11 -3.31 -18.57
C ALA A 70 -1.39 -3.01 -18.54
N SER A 71 -2.18 -4.06 -18.78
CA SER A 71 -3.62 -4.08 -18.55
C SER A 71 -3.91 -5.12 -17.47
N ASN A 72 -4.96 -4.89 -16.70
CA ASN A 72 -5.53 -5.82 -15.72
C ASN A 72 -6.09 -7.11 -16.35
N TYR A 73 -6.14 -7.16 -17.69
CA TYR A 73 -6.23 -8.37 -18.48
C TYR A 73 -5.07 -8.35 -19.45
N ASN A 74 -3.91 -8.74 -18.96
CA ASN A 74 -2.74 -9.03 -19.75
C ASN A 74 -3.12 -10.05 -20.83
N SER A 75 -2.53 -9.87 -22.01
CA SER A 75 -2.55 -10.74 -23.19
C SER A 75 -2.17 -12.21 -22.95
N CYS A 76 -1.88 -12.58 -21.71
CA CYS A 76 -1.80 -13.96 -21.26
C CYS A 76 -3.18 -14.35 -20.73
N GLU A 77 -3.91 -15.10 -21.54
CA GLU A 77 -5.22 -15.66 -21.25
C GLU A 77 -5.16 -16.61 -20.04
N CYS A 78 -5.13 -16.07 -18.82
CA CYS A 78 -5.39 -16.87 -17.63
C CYS A 78 -6.91 -16.97 -17.43
N SER A 79 -7.39 -18.18 -17.14
CA SER A 79 -8.76 -18.47 -16.69
C SER A 79 -9.91 -18.21 -17.70
N GLY A 80 -9.76 -18.69 -18.93
CA GLY A 80 -10.90 -18.88 -19.85
C GLY A 80 -11.54 -17.60 -20.40
N ARG A 81 -10.90 -16.44 -20.22
CA ARG A 81 -11.26 -15.18 -20.87
C ARG A 81 -10.22 -14.90 -21.95
N SER A 82 -10.65 -14.94 -23.20
CA SER A 82 -9.81 -14.64 -24.35
C SER A 82 -9.96 -13.19 -24.76
N SER A 83 -8.84 -12.50 -24.97
CA SER A 83 -8.80 -11.19 -25.64
C SER A 83 -8.88 -11.32 -27.18
N ASP A 84 -9.15 -12.53 -27.69
CA ASP A 84 -9.23 -12.91 -29.10
C ASP A 84 -8.14 -12.27 -29.99
N ILE A 85 -6.90 -12.36 -29.53
CA ILE A 85 -5.75 -11.84 -30.28
C ILE A 85 -5.66 -12.49 -31.67
N LYS A 86 -6.01 -13.78 -31.77
CA LYS A 86 -6.05 -14.50 -33.05
C LYS A 86 -7.09 -13.90 -34.00
N GLY A 87 -8.32 -13.67 -33.55
CA GLY A 87 -9.35 -13.01 -34.36
C GLY A 87 -8.98 -11.58 -34.74
N ALA A 88 -8.37 -10.82 -33.82
CA ALA A 88 -7.89 -9.46 -34.10
C ALA A 88 -6.79 -9.44 -35.18
N VAL A 89 -5.88 -10.41 -35.19
CA VAL A 89 -4.86 -10.55 -36.24
C VAL A 89 -5.50 -10.97 -37.56
N ASN A 90 -6.37 -12.00 -37.53
CA ASN A 90 -7.02 -12.51 -38.74
C ASN A 90 -7.92 -11.47 -39.43
N SER A 91 -8.54 -10.58 -38.66
CA SER A 91 -9.35 -9.47 -39.18
C SER A 91 -8.54 -8.23 -39.59
N GLY A 92 -7.23 -8.20 -39.34
CA GLY A 92 -6.36 -7.05 -39.58
C GLY A 92 -6.50 -5.92 -38.55
N ALA A 93 -7.34 -6.07 -37.52
CA ALA A 93 -7.49 -5.11 -36.43
C ALA A 93 -6.22 -4.99 -35.56
N LEU A 94 -5.39 -6.03 -35.52
CA LEU A 94 -4.10 -6.06 -34.85
C LEU A 94 -2.99 -6.50 -35.81
N THR A 95 -1.98 -5.65 -35.98
CA THR A 95 -0.84 -5.95 -36.87
C THR A 95 0.29 -6.64 -36.12
N GLU A 96 1.05 -7.48 -36.83
CA GLU A 96 2.26 -8.11 -36.30
C GLU A 96 3.26 -7.07 -35.76
N ALA A 97 3.43 -5.95 -36.48
CA ALA A 97 4.28 -4.85 -36.03
C ALA A 97 3.83 -4.24 -34.69
N THR A 98 2.53 -4.24 -34.38
CA THR A 98 2.00 -3.77 -33.09
C THR A 98 2.30 -4.78 -31.99
N MET A 99 2.11 -6.07 -32.26
CA MET A 99 2.43 -7.15 -31.32
C MET A 99 3.93 -7.19 -31.01
N ASN A 100 4.78 -7.18 -32.04
CA ASN A 100 6.23 -7.19 -31.89
C ASN A 100 6.69 -6.02 -31.03
N ARG A 101 6.18 -4.81 -31.27
CA ARG A 101 6.49 -3.63 -30.44
C ARG A 101 6.11 -3.82 -28.97
N ALA A 102 4.95 -4.38 -28.68
CA ALA A 102 4.49 -4.64 -27.32
C ALA A 102 5.37 -5.69 -26.62
N LEU A 103 5.68 -6.79 -27.31
CA LEU A 103 6.53 -7.86 -26.81
C LEU A 103 7.97 -7.40 -26.59
N THR A 104 8.55 -6.65 -27.54
CA THR A 104 9.89 -6.07 -27.43
C THR A 104 10.00 -5.21 -26.19
N ARG A 105 9.06 -4.27 -25.97
CA ARG A 105 9.04 -3.41 -24.79
C ARG A 105 9.03 -4.20 -23.48
N GLN A 106 8.21 -5.25 -23.40
CA GLN A 106 8.14 -6.10 -22.21
C GLN A 106 9.44 -6.89 -22.00
N HIS A 107 9.98 -7.50 -23.05
CA HIS A 107 11.19 -8.33 -22.97
C HIS A 107 12.44 -7.49 -22.69
N GLU A 108 12.51 -6.26 -23.19
CA GLU A 108 13.58 -5.32 -22.82
C GLU A 108 13.57 -5.03 -21.32
N GLY A 109 12.39 -4.97 -20.68
CA GLY A 109 12.28 -4.91 -19.23
C GLY A 109 12.94 -6.11 -18.54
N LEU A 110 12.72 -7.32 -19.07
CA LEU A 110 13.33 -8.56 -18.56
C LEU A 110 14.85 -8.58 -18.78
N VAL A 111 15.32 -8.15 -19.95
CA VAL A 111 16.76 -8.01 -20.25
C VAL A 111 17.42 -7.04 -19.26
N ARG A 112 16.82 -5.86 -19.02
CA ARG A 112 17.35 -4.88 -18.06
C ARG A 112 17.33 -5.38 -16.61
N ALA A 113 16.38 -6.25 -16.26
CA ALA A 113 16.34 -6.90 -14.96
C ALA A 113 17.37 -8.06 -14.83
N GLY A 114 18.16 -8.32 -15.88
CA GLY A 114 19.14 -9.40 -15.93
C GLY A 114 18.53 -10.79 -15.99
N TYR A 115 17.27 -10.92 -16.45
CA TYR A 115 16.57 -12.21 -16.48
C TYR A 115 17.28 -13.27 -17.33
N PHE A 116 18.00 -12.83 -18.37
CA PHE A 116 18.71 -13.71 -19.31
C PHE A 116 20.22 -13.85 -19.01
N ASP A 117 20.73 -13.17 -17.98
CA ASP A 117 22.17 -13.13 -17.67
C ASP A 117 22.60 -14.27 -16.72
N GLY A 118 21.65 -15.11 -16.31
CA GLY A 118 21.92 -16.25 -15.43
C GLY A 118 22.53 -15.83 -14.09
N PRO A 119 23.51 -16.59 -13.55
CA PRO A 119 24.15 -16.26 -12.28
C PRO A 119 24.91 -14.93 -12.25
N ALA A 120 25.21 -14.34 -13.41
CA ALA A 120 25.90 -13.05 -13.51
C ALA A 120 24.97 -11.85 -13.30
N SER A 121 23.65 -12.06 -13.29
CA SER A 121 22.68 -10.99 -13.02
C SER A 121 22.87 -10.39 -11.63
N GLN A 122 22.77 -9.07 -11.54
CA GLN A 122 22.95 -8.29 -10.31
C GLN A 122 22.14 -8.82 -9.11
N TYR A 123 20.95 -9.36 -9.37
CA TYR A 123 20.03 -9.82 -8.33
C TYR A 123 19.97 -11.34 -8.19
N ALA A 124 20.72 -12.10 -9.00
CA ALA A 124 20.63 -13.57 -9.03
C ALA A 124 21.10 -14.26 -7.74
N SER A 125 21.93 -13.60 -6.93
CA SER A 125 22.44 -14.13 -5.67
C SER A 125 21.50 -13.92 -4.48
N LEU A 126 20.47 -13.08 -4.61
CA LEU A 126 19.51 -12.83 -3.54
C LEU A 126 18.67 -14.09 -3.28
N GLY A 127 18.50 -14.41 -2.00
CA GLY A 127 17.82 -15.64 -1.58
C GLY A 127 17.05 -15.48 -0.28
N THR A 128 16.70 -16.60 0.35
CA THR A 128 15.95 -16.60 1.61
C THR A 128 16.67 -15.88 2.75
N SER A 129 18.01 -15.86 2.75
CA SER A 129 18.83 -15.10 3.70
C SER A 129 18.68 -13.59 3.55
N SER A 130 18.25 -13.10 2.39
CA SER A 130 17.98 -11.68 2.11
C SER A 130 16.57 -11.25 2.54
N VAL A 131 15.72 -12.20 2.96
CA VAL A 131 14.32 -11.96 3.35
C VAL A 131 14.21 -11.92 4.87
N ASN A 132 13.39 -11.00 5.40
CA ASN A 132 13.10 -10.91 6.83
C ASN A 132 14.36 -10.72 7.71
N THR A 133 15.34 -9.97 7.20
CA THR A 133 16.58 -9.64 7.91
C THR A 133 16.30 -8.75 9.13
N PRO A 134 17.20 -8.68 10.13
CA PRO A 134 17.03 -7.77 11.27
C PRO A 134 16.78 -6.32 10.86
N VAL A 135 17.49 -5.83 9.83
CA VAL A 135 17.32 -4.47 9.29
C VAL A 135 15.92 -4.29 8.68
N ALA A 136 15.45 -5.25 7.89
CA ALA A 136 14.10 -5.18 7.30
C ALA A 136 13.00 -5.19 8.38
N LYS A 137 13.16 -5.97 9.45
CA LYS A 137 12.23 -5.98 10.59
C LYS A 137 12.21 -4.64 11.33
N GLN A 138 13.38 -4.05 11.56
CA GLN A 138 13.49 -2.74 12.21
C GLN A 138 12.86 -1.64 11.36
N LEU A 139 13.09 -1.65 10.04
CA LEU A 139 12.46 -0.69 9.13
C LEU A 139 10.94 -0.82 9.12
N ALA A 140 10.41 -2.06 9.11
CA ALA A 140 8.97 -2.29 9.19
C ALA A 140 8.38 -1.77 10.51
N LEU A 141 9.07 -1.98 11.64
CA LEU A 141 8.66 -1.44 12.94
C LEU A 141 8.68 0.09 12.94
N GLN A 142 9.73 0.70 12.41
CA GLN A 142 9.86 2.17 12.34
C GLN A 142 8.74 2.79 11.50
N ALA A 143 8.44 2.21 10.33
CA ALA A 143 7.34 2.67 9.48
C ALA A 143 5.97 2.59 10.19
N VAL A 144 5.75 1.57 11.03
CA VAL A 144 4.55 1.48 11.87
C VAL A 144 4.53 2.58 12.94
N ILE A 145 5.65 2.79 13.63
CA ILE A 145 5.76 3.84 14.67
C ILE A 145 5.46 5.22 14.08
N ASP A 146 6.04 5.55 12.93
CA ASP A 146 5.90 6.86 12.29
C ASP A 146 4.54 7.08 11.64
N SER A 147 3.78 6.01 11.38
CA SER A 147 2.44 6.09 10.76
C SER A 147 1.29 6.18 11.78
N ILE A 148 1.56 6.01 13.07
CA ILE A 148 0.52 6.13 14.11
C ILE A 148 0.16 7.60 14.32
N VAL A 149 -1.13 7.91 14.17
CA VAL A 149 -1.68 9.27 14.39
C VAL A 149 -2.47 9.32 15.69
N ILE A 150 -2.05 10.17 16.62
CA ILE A 150 -2.79 10.44 17.86
C ILE A 150 -3.80 11.56 17.59
N LEU A 151 -5.09 11.22 17.47
CA LEU A 151 -6.16 12.19 17.20
C LEU A 151 -6.62 12.97 18.45
N LYS A 152 -6.49 12.36 19.64
CA LYS A 152 -6.90 12.96 20.91
C LYS A 152 -6.04 12.45 22.06
N ASN A 153 -5.49 13.36 22.85
CA ASN A 153 -4.80 13.04 24.10
C ASN A 153 -4.99 14.18 25.10
N ASN A 154 -5.43 13.87 26.32
CA ASN A 154 -5.66 14.83 27.41
C ASN A 154 -4.68 14.60 28.59
N GLY A 155 -3.49 14.09 28.31
CA GLY A 155 -2.49 13.68 29.31
C GLY A 155 -2.64 12.24 29.79
N THR A 156 -3.54 11.46 29.16
CA THR A 156 -3.68 10.03 29.43
C THR A 156 -2.50 9.24 28.89
N LEU A 157 -2.03 9.57 27.68
CA LEU A 157 -0.83 8.99 27.08
C LEU A 157 0.39 9.89 27.31
N PRO A 158 1.60 9.32 27.52
CA PRO A 158 1.92 7.89 27.55
C PRO A 158 1.39 7.19 28.82
N ILE A 159 1.13 5.88 28.70
CA ILE A 159 0.67 5.05 29.81
C ILE A 159 1.78 4.92 30.86
N LYS A 160 1.45 5.11 32.14
CA LYS A 160 2.39 4.92 33.26
C LYS A 160 2.73 3.44 33.47
N ALA A 161 3.95 3.15 33.92
CA ALA A 161 4.34 1.81 34.33
C ALA A 161 3.51 1.33 35.54
N GLY A 162 3.34 0.01 35.67
CA GLY A 162 2.66 -0.61 36.82
C GLY A 162 1.13 -0.59 36.78
N ILE A 163 0.50 -0.02 35.75
CA ILE A 163 -0.96 -0.07 35.61
C ILE A 163 -1.44 -1.40 35.02
N LYS A 164 -2.68 -1.77 35.31
CA LYS A 164 -3.40 -2.87 34.64
C LYS A 164 -4.23 -2.29 33.51
N VAL A 165 -4.25 -2.95 32.35
CA VAL A 165 -4.98 -2.49 31.17
C VAL A 165 -6.09 -3.47 30.82
N ALA A 166 -7.29 -2.96 30.53
CA ALA A 166 -8.31 -3.70 29.81
C ALA A 166 -8.26 -3.32 28.33
N MET A 167 -8.00 -4.30 27.46
CA MET A 167 -8.03 -4.15 26.01
C MET A 167 -9.34 -4.73 25.48
N VAL A 168 -10.17 -3.86 24.92
CA VAL A 168 -11.51 -4.23 24.45
C VAL A 168 -11.65 -3.91 22.97
N GLY A 169 -12.24 -4.84 22.21
CA GLY A 169 -12.60 -4.67 20.82
C GLY A 169 -12.01 -5.73 19.90
N PHE A 170 -12.63 -5.88 18.74
CA PHE A 170 -12.34 -6.93 17.74
C PHE A 170 -10.98 -6.81 17.03
N TRP A 171 -10.18 -5.80 17.36
CA TRP A 171 -8.80 -5.60 16.92
C TRP A 171 -7.76 -5.92 18.00
N ALA A 172 -8.17 -6.08 19.26
CA ALA A 172 -7.26 -6.18 20.40
C ALA A 172 -6.28 -7.36 20.27
N ASP A 173 -6.77 -8.52 19.84
CA ASP A 173 -5.96 -9.74 19.70
C ASP A 173 -6.18 -10.49 18.37
N ASP A 174 -6.50 -9.76 17.29
CA ASP A 174 -6.74 -10.36 15.97
C ASP A 174 -5.50 -10.29 15.07
N LYS A 175 -4.97 -11.47 14.70
CA LYS A 175 -3.76 -11.59 13.86
C LYS A 175 -4.03 -11.33 12.37
N ILE A 176 -5.24 -11.57 11.88
CA ILE A 176 -5.55 -11.49 10.45
C ILE A 176 -5.83 -10.04 10.06
N LYS A 177 -6.62 -9.35 10.87
CA LYS A 177 -7.07 -7.98 10.57
C LYS A 177 -5.92 -6.99 10.44
N LEU A 178 -4.83 -7.18 11.21
CA LEU A 178 -3.63 -6.33 11.18
C LEU A 178 -2.90 -6.30 9.83
N ARG A 179 -3.18 -7.23 8.93
CA ARG A 179 -2.45 -7.38 7.66
C ARG A 179 -2.99 -6.52 6.52
N GLY A 180 -4.18 -5.93 6.66
CA GLY A 180 -4.85 -5.23 5.57
C GLY A 180 -5.10 -6.13 4.34
N SER A 181 -5.12 -5.51 3.16
CA SER A 181 -5.28 -6.18 1.86
C SER A 181 -3.94 -6.29 1.11
N TYR A 182 -3.88 -7.09 0.03
CA TYR A 182 -2.68 -7.27 -0.80
C TYR A 182 -1.42 -7.66 -0.02
N SER A 183 -1.59 -8.50 1.00
CA SER A 183 -0.50 -8.96 1.88
C SER A 183 -0.41 -10.48 1.93
N SER A 184 0.81 -11.01 1.86
CA SER A 184 1.10 -12.43 2.09
C SER A 184 1.18 -12.75 3.58
N PRO A 185 1.07 -14.03 3.99
CA PRO A 185 1.26 -14.42 5.38
C PRO A 185 2.65 -13.99 5.88
N PRO A 186 2.74 -13.14 6.92
CA PRO A 186 4.01 -12.68 7.45
C PRO A 186 4.69 -13.74 8.32
N PRO A 187 6.01 -13.63 8.56
CA PRO A 187 6.75 -14.56 9.40
C PRO A 187 6.34 -14.52 10.88
N TYR A 188 5.78 -13.40 11.34
CA TYR A 188 5.22 -13.22 12.68
C TYR A 188 4.19 -12.08 12.67
N LEU A 189 3.31 -12.07 13.67
CA LEU A 189 2.28 -11.05 13.89
C LEU A 189 2.22 -10.75 15.38
N ILE A 190 2.41 -9.49 15.75
CA ILE A 190 2.34 -9.02 17.13
C ILE A 190 1.04 -8.21 17.27
N THR A 191 0.09 -8.75 18.03
CA THR A 191 -1.17 -8.05 18.32
C THR A 191 -0.95 -6.99 19.40
N PRO A 192 -1.83 -5.98 19.54
CA PRO A 192 -1.78 -5.04 20.66
C PRO A 192 -1.70 -5.72 22.03
N VAL A 193 -2.48 -6.79 22.22
CA VAL A 193 -2.45 -7.61 23.45
C VAL A 193 -1.10 -8.29 23.64
N ALA A 194 -0.54 -8.92 22.60
CA ALA A 194 0.77 -9.57 22.69
C ALA A 194 1.88 -8.56 23.02
N ALA A 195 1.94 -7.44 22.29
CA ALA A 195 2.92 -6.37 22.54
C ALA A 195 2.85 -5.82 23.97
N THR A 196 1.64 -5.68 24.51
CA THR A 196 1.45 -5.13 25.86
C THR A 196 1.86 -6.10 26.95
N LYS A 197 1.63 -7.41 26.74
CA LYS A 197 2.14 -8.46 27.63
C LYS A 197 3.67 -8.53 27.59
N ASP A 198 4.27 -8.38 26.41
CA ASP A 198 5.73 -8.43 26.24
C ASP A 198 6.46 -7.31 26.99
N ILE A 199 5.83 -6.15 27.18
CA ILE A 199 6.37 -5.05 28.00
C ILE A 199 6.00 -5.15 29.50
N GLY A 200 5.45 -6.28 29.93
CA GLY A 200 5.18 -6.57 31.35
C GLY A 200 3.92 -5.96 31.94
N ILE A 201 2.99 -5.46 31.11
CA ILE A 201 1.71 -4.94 31.56
C ILE A 201 0.68 -6.07 31.66
N THR A 202 -0.03 -6.15 32.78
CA THR A 202 -1.15 -7.09 32.95
C THR A 202 -2.33 -6.65 32.09
N VAL A 203 -2.73 -7.49 31.13
CA VAL A 203 -3.82 -7.23 30.18
C VAL A 203 -5.00 -8.16 30.40
N ASN A 204 -6.19 -7.58 30.54
CA ASN A 204 -7.47 -8.30 30.42
C ASN A 204 -8.06 -8.02 29.04
N VAL A 205 -8.52 -9.06 28.35
CA VAL A 205 -8.93 -8.97 26.94
C VAL A 205 -10.42 -9.25 26.80
N ALA A 206 -11.12 -8.39 26.05
CA ALA A 206 -12.45 -8.65 25.52
C ALA A 206 -12.40 -8.49 23.99
N ASN A 207 -12.50 -9.61 23.26
CA ASN A 207 -12.29 -9.66 21.80
C ASN A 207 -13.51 -9.24 20.97
N ASP A 208 -14.63 -8.95 21.63
CA ASP A 208 -15.83 -8.36 21.04
C ASP A 208 -16.20 -7.05 21.76
N ASN A 209 -17.02 -6.26 21.11
CA ASN A 209 -17.45 -4.94 21.56
C ASN A 209 -18.81 -4.97 22.26
N THR A 210 -19.25 -6.14 22.73
CA THR A 210 -20.53 -6.27 23.42
C THR A 210 -20.45 -5.69 24.83
N ASP A 211 -21.55 -5.12 25.32
CA ASP A 211 -21.62 -4.56 26.68
C ASP A 211 -21.26 -5.61 27.74
N ALA A 212 -21.60 -6.89 27.50
CA ALA A 212 -21.24 -8.00 28.37
C ALA A 212 -19.72 -8.24 28.44
N ALA A 213 -19.03 -8.18 27.30
CA ALA A 213 -17.58 -8.38 27.25
C ALA A 213 -16.81 -7.21 27.86
N VAL A 214 -17.29 -5.98 27.62
CA VAL A 214 -16.79 -4.76 28.27
C VAL A 214 -16.97 -4.87 29.79
N ALA A 215 -18.17 -5.23 30.25
CA ALA A 215 -18.49 -5.38 31.67
C ALA A 215 -17.69 -6.47 32.38
N ALA A 216 -17.26 -7.52 31.66
CA ALA A 216 -16.39 -8.57 32.20
C ALA A 216 -14.92 -8.13 32.30
N ALA A 217 -14.41 -7.33 31.36
CA ALA A 217 -13.00 -6.91 31.32
C ALA A 217 -12.68 -5.72 32.24
N LEU A 218 -13.62 -4.77 32.41
CA LEU A 218 -13.40 -3.53 33.16
C LEU A 218 -13.11 -3.72 34.67
N PRO A 219 -13.84 -4.58 35.43
CA PRO A 219 -13.59 -4.76 36.86
C PRO A 219 -12.19 -5.29 37.16
N LEU A 220 -11.62 -6.08 36.24
CA LEU A 220 -10.28 -6.65 36.37
C LEU A 220 -9.16 -5.62 36.16
N ALA A 221 -9.45 -4.48 35.51
CA ALA A 221 -8.53 -3.36 35.36
C ALA A 221 -8.69 -2.28 36.45
N ARG A 222 -9.86 -2.19 37.10
CA ARG A 222 -10.22 -1.11 38.04
C ARG A 222 -9.63 -1.22 39.45
N ASN A 223 -9.02 -2.35 39.82
CA ASN A 223 -8.40 -2.54 41.14
C ASN A 223 -6.93 -2.07 41.18
N SER A 224 -6.63 -0.90 40.61
CA SER A 224 -5.32 -0.23 40.73
C SER A 224 -5.51 1.18 41.28
N PRO A 225 -4.74 1.60 42.31
CA PRO A 225 -4.81 2.96 42.86
C PRO A 225 -4.50 4.07 41.84
N ASP A 226 -3.93 3.72 40.69
CA ASP A 226 -3.58 4.62 39.58
C ASP A 226 -4.54 4.54 38.37
N SER A 227 -5.78 4.07 38.55
CA SER A 227 -6.73 3.95 37.45
C SER A 227 -7.15 5.32 36.88
N TYR A 228 -7.13 5.46 35.54
CA TYR A 228 -7.65 6.65 34.87
C TYR A 228 -9.18 6.73 35.03
N PRO A 229 -9.75 7.91 35.33
CA PRO A 229 -11.18 8.04 35.60
C PRO A 229 -12.07 7.77 34.36
N ASN A 230 -11.50 7.85 33.16
CA ASN A 230 -12.20 7.69 31.89
C ASN A 230 -11.51 6.64 31.02
N ALA A 231 -12.28 5.70 30.44
CA ALA A 231 -11.77 4.79 29.42
C ALA A 231 -11.37 5.56 28.15
N VAL A 232 -10.33 5.08 27.45
CA VAL A 232 -10.06 5.53 26.08
C VAL A 232 -11.22 5.03 25.22
N GLN A 233 -12.12 5.93 24.86
CA GLN A 233 -13.25 5.60 23.99
C GLN A 233 -12.73 5.40 22.56
N PRO A 234 -13.06 4.28 21.89
CA PRO A 234 -12.77 4.14 20.48
C PRO A 234 -13.48 5.27 19.71
N PHE A 235 -12.79 5.89 18.77
CA PHE A 235 -13.45 6.78 17.81
C PHE A 235 -14.52 5.97 17.06
N GLY A 236 -15.73 6.51 17.00
CA GLY A 236 -16.94 5.81 16.56
C GLY A 236 -16.88 5.21 15.15
N TYR A 237 -17.87 4.39 14.83
CA TYR A 237 -18.07 3.82 13.51
C TYR A 237 -18.48 4.92 12.51
N GLY A 238 -17.69 5.13 11.45
CA GLY A 238 -18.06 5.99 10.30
C GLY A 238 -16.97 6.96 9.86
N LEU A 239 -17.03 7.38 8.58
CA LEU A 239 -16.24 8.49 8.05
C LEU A 239 -16.73 9.81 8.66
N HIS A 240 -16.17 10.20 9.80
CA HIS A 240 -16.40 11.51 10.39
C HIS A 240 -15.33 12.48 9.91
N TYR A 241 -15.72 13.40 9.03
CA TYR A 241 -14.90 14.58 8.71
C TYR A 241 -14.89 15.50 9.93
N THR A 242 -13.82 15.41 10.73
CA THR A 242 -13.56 16.34 11.84
C THR A 242 -12.35 17.18 11.46
N THR A 243 -12.46 18.50 11.59
CA THR A 243 -11.36 19.43 11.36
C THR A 243 -10.42 19.35 12.57
N PHE A 244 -9.40 18.51 12.46
CA PHE A 244 -8.29 18.50 13.43
C PHE A 244 -7.34 19.65 13.10
N LYS A 245 -6.80 20.31 14.12
CA LYS A 245 -5.58 21.12 13.99
C LYS A 245 -4.40 20.17 14.20
N PRO A 246 -3.74 19.68 13.14
CA PRO A 246 -2.59 18.82 13.33
C PRO A 246 -1.48 19.60 14.03
N SER A 247 -0.84 18.96 14.99
CA SER A 247 0.45 19.38 15.52
C SER A 247 1.40 18.23 15.27
N TYR A 248 2.46 18.50 14.51
CA TYR A 248 3.50 17.52 14.25
C TYR A 248 4.49 17.60 15.41
N GLY A 249 4.87 16.45 15.98
CA GLY A 249 6.05 16.39 16.83
C GLY A 249 7.29 16.79 16.02
N THR A 250 8.35 17.21 16.70
CA THR A 250 9.68 17.26 16.09
C THR A 250 10.13 15.82 15.87
N PHE A 251 9.97 15.35 14.65
CA PHE A 251 10.58 14.10 14.19
C PHE A 251 11.88 14.48 13.48
N SER A 252 12.90 13.62 13.57
CA SER A 252 14.05 13.74 12.67
C SER A 252 13.50 13.48 11.26
N GLU A 253 13.39 14.53 10.45
CA GLU A 253 12.93 14.39 9.08
C GLU A 253 13.84 13.39 8.36
N THR A 254 13.24 12.28 7.92
CA THR A 254 13.80 11.31 6.98
C THR A 254 15.13 10.67 7.39
N LEU A 255 15.18 9.34 7.44
CA LEU A 255 16.46 8.65 7.25
C LEU A 255 16.98 9.11 5.90
N ALA A 256 18.15 9.77 5.87
CA ALA A 256 18.74 10.14 4.60
C ALA A 256 19.00 8.85 3.81
N ILE A 257 18.93 8.91 2.47
CA ILE A 257 19.33 7.76 1.63
C ILE A 257 20.73 7.28 2.05
N ALA A 258 21.61 8.21 2.43
CA ALA A 258 22.93 7.92 2.98
C ALA A 258 22.87 6.99 4.21
N ASP A 259 21.99 7.26 5.18
CA ASP A 259 21.82 6.45 6.40
C ASP A 259 21.27 5.05 6.11
N LEU A 260 20.49 4.90 5.04
CA LEU A 260 19.96 3.61 4.58
C LEU A 260 20.99 2.78 3.79
N THR A 261 22.00 3.44 3.22
CA THR A 261 23.06 2.81 2.43
C THR A 261 24.36 2.58 3.20
N ASP A 262 24.50 3.18 4.38
CA ASP A 262 25.69 3.03 5.21
C ASP A 262 25.76 1.60 5.77
N GLY A 263 26.73 0.82 5.25
CA GLY A 263 26.88 -0.61 5.56
C GLY A 263 26.53 -1.57 4.41
N CYS A 264 25.94 -1.08 3.31
CA CYS A 264 25.87 -1.84 2.06
C CYS A 264 27.26 -1.85 1.43
N LYS A 265 28.00 -2.95 1.59
CA LYS A 265 29.26 -3.16 0.86
C LYS A 265 28.95 -3.56 -0.58
N GLU A 266 29.65 -2.94 -1.51
CA GLU A 266 29.65 -3.28 -2.95
C GLU A 266 29.92 -4.77 -3.21
#